data_AF-A0AA43UFM6-F1
#
_entry.id   AF-A0AA43UFM6-F1
#
_cell.length_a   1.000
_cell.length_b   1.000
_cell.length_c   1.000
_cell.angle_alpha   90.00
_cell.angle_beta   90.00
_cell.angle_gamma   90.00
#
_symmetry.space_group_name_H-M   'P 1'
#
loop_
_entity.id
_entity.type
_entity.pdbx_description
1 polymer ?
#
loop_
_entity_poly.entity_id
_entity_poly.type
_entity_poly.pdbx_seq_one_letter_code
_entity_poly.pdbx_strand_id
1 'polypeptide(L)' 'MMRRASYDGNPNIGVFAVANESLAFVAHDAVNEFVNNIEQALGVECIRVTVADSYVVGSLVA' A
#
# COMPACT_ATOMS: atom_id res chain seq x y z
N MET A 1 13.30 4.69 5.26
CA MET A 1 14.36 3.68 4.98
C MET A 1 13.93 2.87 3.76
N MET A 2 14.83 2.51 2.84
CA MET A 2 14.45 1.68 1.68
C MET A 2 14.26 0.21 2.10
N ARG A 3 13.13 -0.39 1.72
CA ARG A 3 12.81 -1.81 2.00
C ARG A 3 12.25 -2.47 0.75
N ARG A 4 12.55 -3.77 0.59
CA ARG A 4 11.89 -4.60 -0.40
C ARG A 4 10.56 -5.10 0.17
N ALA A 5 9.48 -4.92 -0.58
CA ALA A 5 8.16 -5.44 -0.28
C ALA A 5 7.53 -6.03 -1.54
N SER A 6 6.55 -6.90 -1.36
CA SER A 6 5.74 -7.47 -2.44
C SER A 6 4.29 -7.56 -1.98
N TYR A 7 3.37 -7.35 -2.92
CA TYR A 7 1.95 -7.55 -2.69
C TYR A 7 1.57 -8.98 -3.10
N ASP A 8 1.49 -9.90 -2.13
CA ASP A 8 1.23 -11.34 -2.39
C ASP A 8 2.09 -11.94 -3.53
N GLY A 9 3.40 -11.67 -3.47
CA GLY A 9 4.37 -12.06 -4.50
C GLY A 9 4.45 -11.14 -5.73
N ASN A 10 3.52 -10.20 -5.92
CA ASN A 10 3.59 -9.21 -7.00
C ASN A 10 4.58 -8.07 -6.64
N PRO A 11 5.60 -7.79 -7.47
CA PRO A 11 6.58 -6.74 -7.20
C PRO A 11 6.09 -5.32 -7.50
N ASN A 12 4.96 -5.15 -8.20
CA ASN A 12 4.44 -3.85 -8.62
C ASN A 12 3.66 -3.17 -7.49
N ILE A 13 4.32 -2.90 -6.36
CA ILE A 13 3.67 -2.44 -5.12
C ILE A 13 2.91 -1.11 -5.28
N GLY A 14 3.35 -0.23 -6.18
CA GLY A 14 2.68 1.04 -6.48
C GLY A 14 1.33 0.90 -7.18
N VAL A 15 0.98 -0.30 -7.67
CA VAL A 15 -0.37 -0.58 -8.18
C VAL A 15 -1.37 -0.73 -7.03
N PHE A 16 -0.91 -1.24 -5.88
CA PHE A 16 -1.76 -1.62 -4.75
C PHE A 16 -1.67 -0.64 -3.58
N ALA A 17 -0.74 0.31 -3.64
CA ALA A 17 -0.55 1.30 -2.59
C ALA A 17 -0.15 2.66 -3.16
N VAL A 18 -0.66 3.72 -2.54
CA VAL A 18 -0.23 5.12 -2.74
C VAL A 18 -0.02 5.75 -1.37
N ALA A 19 1.00 6.60 -1.24
CA ALA A 19 1.35 7.24 0.02
C ALA A 19 1.70 8.71 -0.19
N ASN A 20 1.42 9.51 0.82
CA ASN A 20 1.95 10.86 0.97
C ASN A 20 2.72 10.98 2.30
N GLU A 21 3.04 12.20 2.72
CA GLU A 21 3.82 12.48 3.93
C GLU A 21 3.05 12.22 5.24
N SER A 22 1.74 11.93 5.17
CA SER A 22 0.87 11.77 6.36
C SER A 22 0.23 10.38 6.45
N LEU A 23 -0.19 9.80 5.32
CA LEU A 23 -0.90 8.53 5.27
C LEU A 23 -0.56 7.74 4.00
N ALA A 24 -0.90 6.46 4.02
CA ALA A 24 -0.89 5.59 2.84
C ALA A 24 -2.23 4.88 2.69
N PHE A 25 -2.75 4.85 1.47
CA PHE A 25 -3.82 3.92 1.10
C PHE A 25 -3.22 2.65 0.54
N VAL A 26 -3.74 1.52 1.01
CA VAL A 26 -3.33 0.19 0.58
C VAL A 26 -4.57 -0.64 0.20
N ALA A 27 -4.41 -1.57 -0.73
CA ALA A 27 -5.45 -2.52 -1.10
C ALA A 27 -6.09 -3.18 0.14
N HIS A 28 -7.42 -3.33 0.13
CA HIS A 28 -8.16 -3.79 1.28
C HIS A 28 -7.77 -5.19 1.77
N ASP A 29 -7.41 -6.08 0.84
CA ASP A 29 -6.95 -7.45 1.07
C ASP A 29 -5.43 -7.55 1.32
N ALA A 30 -4.72 -6.42 1.42
CA ALA A 30 -3.29 -6.40 1.73
C ALA A 30 -2.98 -7.14 3.04
N VAL A 31 -2.08 -8.11 2.97
CA VAL A 31 -1.59 -8.84 4.15
C VAL A 31 -0.84 -7.93 5.12
N ASN A 32 -0.87 -8.25 6.41
CA ASN A 32 -0.25 -7.45 7.47
C ASN A 32 1.24 -7.17 7.20
N GLU A 33 1.97 -8.12 6.63
CA GLU A 33 3.39 -7.93 6.29
C GLU A 33 3.61 -6.77 5.30
N PHE A 34 2.78 -6.67 4.27
CA PHE A 34 2.86 -5.60 3.28
C PHE A 34 2.57 -4.23 3.92
N VAL A 35 1.52 -4.16 4.73
CA VAL A 35 1.14 -2.95 5.47
C VAL A 35 2.25 -2.51 6.43
N ASN A 36 2.73 -3.42 7.27
CA ASN A 36 3.79 -3.15 8.24
C ASN A 36 5.08 -2.69 7.55
N ASN A 37 5.41 -3.22 6.38
CA ASN A 37 6.57 -2.79 5.61
C ASN A 37 6.44 -1.31 5.17
N ILE A 38 5.25 -0.88 4.74
CA ILE A 38 4.99 0.50 4.32
C ILE A 38 5.04 1.44 5.53
N GLU A 39 4.31 1.13 6.61
CA GLU A 39 4.28 1.95 7.82
C GLU A 39 5.67 2.15 8.40
N GLN A 40 6.48 1.09 8.51
CA GLN A 40 7.83 1.18 9.06
C GLN A 40 8.83 1.86 8.10
N ALA A 41 8.66 1.72 6.79
CA ALA A 41 9.57 2.33 5.82
C ALA A 41 9.36 3.84 5.68
N LEU A 42 8.08 4.26 5.69
CA LEU A 42 7.63 5.62 5.40
C LEU A 42 7.25 6.41 6.66
N GLY A 43 6.95 5.74 7.78
CA GLY A 43 6.55 6.41 9.02
C GLY A 43 5.15 7.02 8.98
N VAL A 44 4.24 6.44 8.19
CA VAL A 44 2.87 6.92 7.97
C VAL A 44 1.85 5.86 8.38
N GLU A 45 0.61 6.29 8.67
CA GLU A 45 -0.52 5.39 8.93
C GLU A 45 -1.02 4.76 7.62
N CYS A 46 -1.22 3.44 7.61
CA CYS A 46 -1.81 2.75 6.46
C CYS A 46 -3.31 2.48 6.65
N ILE A 47 -4.12 2.87 5.66
CA ILE A 47 -5.56 2.63 5.64
C ILE A 47 -5.90 1.66 4.50
N ARG A 48 -6.54 0.55 4.85
CA ARG A 48 -7.00 -0.48 3.91
C ARG A 48 -8.31 -0.07 3.25
N VAL A 49 -8.29 0.09 1.93
CA VAL A 49 -9.44 0.59 1.17
C VAL A 49 -9.63 -0.15 -0.15
N THR A 50 -10.84 -0.09 -0.66
CA THR A 50 -11.16 -0.32 -2.07
C THR A 50 -11.46 1.02 -2.73
N VAL A 51 -11.15 1.15 -4.01
CA VAL A 51 -11.56 2.30 -4.83
C VAL A 51 -12.41 1.77 -5.97
N ALA A 52 -13.69 2.15 -5.99
CA ALA A 52 -14.68 1.60 -6.93
C ALA A 52 -14.67 0.05 -6.98
N ASP A 53 -14.73 -0.60 -5.80
CA ASP A 53 -14.62 -2.06 -5.61
C ASP A 53 -13.35 -2.72 -6.20
N SER A 54 -12.29 -1.93 -6.41
CA SER A 54 -11.01 -2.42 -6.90
C SER A 54 -9.90 -2.34 -5.86
N TYR A 55 -8.96 -3.28 -5.94
CA TYR A 55 -7.75 -3.37 -5.11
C TYR A 55 -6.54 -2.67 -5.73
N VAL A 56 -6.60 -2.22 -7.00
CA VAL A 56 -5.49 -1.48 -7.63
C VAL A 56 -5.49 0.00 -7.21
N VAL A 57 -5.57 0.24 -5.89
CA VAL A 57 -5.75 1.56 -5.27
C VAL A 57 -4.68 2.55 -5.72
N GLY A 58 -3.42 2.13 -5.79
CA GLY A 58 -2.32 2.99 -6.21
C GLY A 58 -2.36 3.39 -7.69
N SER A 59 -3.14 2.68 -8.52
CA SER A 59 -3.42 3.08 -9.91
C SER A 59 -4.64 3.98 -10.06
N LEU A 60 -5.52 4.01 -9.07
CA LEU A 60 -6.82 4.72 -9.13
C LEU A 60 -6.83 6.03 -8.33
N VAL A 61 -5.81 6.25 -7.51
CA VAL A 61 -5.66 7.41 -6.62
C VAL A 61 -4.37 8.14 -6.97
N ALA A 62 -4.39 9.46 -6.93
CA ALA A 62 -3.25 10.36 -7.15
C ALA A 62 -2.88 11.09 -5.85
#